data_AF-A0ABD7ENY1-F1
#
_entry.id   AF-A0ABD7ENY1-F1
#
_cell.length_a   1.000
_cell.length_b   1.000
_cell.length_c   1.000
_cell.angle_alpha   90.00
_cell.angle_beta   90.00
_cell.angle_gamma   90.00
#
_symmetry.space_group_name_H-M   'P 1'
#
loop_
_entity.id
_entity.type
_entity.pdbx_description
1 polymer ?
#
loop_
_entity_poly.entity_id
_entity_poly.type
_entity_poly.pdbx_seq_one_letter_code
_entity_poly.pdbx_strand_id
1 'polypeptide(L)' 'MIERFKIENVAEADAFLKDLLAKDEYRSVDEVIVRARKLVPDENLRMYFINKGKQILEALAV' A
#
# COMPACT_ATOMS: atom_id res chain seq x y z
N MET A 1 -0.90 -22.11 -13.27
CA MET A 1 -0.43 -20.70 -13.20
C MET A 1 -0.45 -20.30 -11.73
N ILE A 2 0.63 -19.72 -11.20
CA ILE A 2 0.58 -19.11 -9.87
C ILE A 2 -0.07 -17.75 -10.07
N GLU A 3 -1.29 -17.56 -9.57
CA GLU A 3 -1.90 -16.23 -9.50
C GLU A 3 -1.03 -15.36 -8.61
N ARG A 4 -0.50 -14.28 -9.17
CA ARG A 4 0.21 -13.28 -8.39
C ARG A 4 -0.84 -12.55 -7.57
N PHE A 5 -0.68 -12.54 -6.25
CA PHE A 5 -1.54 -11.80 -5.34
C PHE A 5 -1.83 -10.38 -5.87
N LYS A 6 -3.11 -10.02 -5.93
CA LYS A 6 -3.61 -8.70 -6.28
C LYS A 6 -4.49 -8.19 -5.14
N ILE A 7 -4.44 -6.89 -4.95
CA ILE A 7 -5.30 -6.17 -4.01
C ILE A 7 -6.51 -5.69 -4.82
N GLU A 8 -7.69 -6.18 -4.46
CA GLU A 8 -8.92 -5.99 -5.24
C GLU A 8 -9.94 -5.10 -4.54
N ASN A 9 -9.74 -4.83 -3.25
CA ASN A 9 -10.63 -3.97 -2.48
C ASN A 9 -9.87 -3.12 -1.43
N VAL A 10 -10.61 -2.16 -0.86
CA VAL A 10 -10.10 -1.23 0.15
C VAL A 10 -9.65 -1.94 1.43
N ALA A 11 -10.35 -2.99 1.87
CA ALA A 11 -10.01 -3.69 3.09
C ALA A 11 -8.65 -4.41 2.98
N GLU A 12 -8.38 -5.04 1.84
CA GLU A 12 -7.07 -5.64 1.53
C GLU A 12 -5.98 -4.58 1.43
N ALA A 13 -6.27 -3.43 0.81
CA ALA A 13 -5.32 -2.31 0.73
C ALA A 13 -4.91 -1.81 2.12
N ASP A 14 -5.89 -1.59 3.01
CA ASP A 14 -5.66 -1.16 4.38
C ASP A 14 -4.87 -2.19 5.19
N ALA A 15 -5.26 -3.46 5.12
CA ALA A 15 -4.55 -4.55 5.80
C ALA A 15 -3.10 -4.66 5.33
N PHE A 16 -2.88 -4.62 4.01
CA PHE A 16 -1.54 -4.70 3.43
C PHE A 16 -0.68 -3.50 3.84
N LEU A 17 -1.20 -2.28 3.81
CA LEU A 17 -0.48 -1.07 4.22
C LEU A 17 -0.09 -1.13 5.69
N LYS A 18 -0.98 -1.59 6.57
CA LYS A 18 -0.71 -1.76 7.99
C LYS A 18 0.44 -2.73 8.23
N ASP A 19 0.42 -3.88 7.57
CA ASP A 19 1.46 -4.90 7.70
C ASP A 19 2.79 -4.47 7.06
N LEU A 20 2.73 -3.77 5.92
CA LEU A 20 3.91 -3.25 5.23
C LEU A 20 4.62 -2.19 6.10
N LEU A 21 3.88 -1.18 6.54
CA LEU A 21 4.43 -0.01 7.23
C LEU A 21 4.70 -0.25 8.72
N ALA A 22 4.24 -1.38 9.28
CA ALA A 22 4.69 -1.83 10.59
C ALA A 22 6.21 -2.03 10.65
N LYS A 23 6.85 -2.39 9.52
CA LYS A 23 8.29 -2.63 9.43
C LYS A 23 9.01 -1.36 8.98
N ASP A 24 9.95 -0.89 9.80
CA ASP A 24 10.69 0.36 9.58
C ASP A 24 11.38 0.44 8.21
N GLU A 25 11.91 -0.69 7.72
CA GLU A 25 12.58 -0.80 6.41
C GLU A 25 11.68 -0.46 5.21
N TYR A 26 10.35 -0.54 5.36
CA TYR A 26 9.38 -0.23 4.31
C TYR A 26 8.68 1.11 4.52
N ARG A 27 9.03 1.89 5.56
CA ARG A 27 8.39 3.17 5.87
C ARG A 27 8.85 4.30 4.94
N SER A 28 8.50 4.20 3.66
CA SER A 28 8.77 5.25 2.68
C SER A 28 7.64 5.38 1.68
N VAL A 29 7.47 6.60 1.16
CA VAL A 29 6.48 6.89 0.11
C VAL A 29 6.81 6.12 -1.18
N ASP A 30 8.10 5.97 -1.50
CA ASP A 30 8.54 5.24 -2.69
C ASP A 30 8.15 3.76 -2.64
N GLU A 31 8.31 3.11 -1.48
CA GLU A 31 7.91 1.71 -1.30
C GLU A 31 6.38 1.55 -1.47
N VAL A 32 5.59 2.46 -0.90
CA VAL A 32 4.13 2.49 -1.10
C VAL A 32 3.79 2.59 -2.60
N ILE A 33 4.44 3.48 -3.35
CA ILE A 33 4.21 3.65 -4.80
C ILE A 33 4.60 2.38 -5.58
N VAL A 34 5.75 1.77 -5.25
CA VAL A 34 6.22 0.54 -5.91
C VAL A 34 5.23 -0.60 -5.69
N ARG A 35 4.73 -0.78 -4.46
CA ARG A 35 3.75 -1.81 -4.13
C ARG A 35 2.41 -1.55 -4.81
N ALA A 36 1.95 -0.30 -4.81
CA ALA A 36 0.70 0.09 -5.47
C ALA A 36 0.70 -0.26 -6.96
N ARG A 37 1.80 0.03 -7.68
CA ARG A 37 1.95 -0.31 -9.11
C ARG A 37 2.00 -1.81 -9.38
N LYS A 38 2.57 -2.60 -8.47
CA LYS A 38 2.73 -4.06 -8.64
C LYS A 38 1.46 -4.85 -8.29
N LEU A 39 0.79 -4.44 -7.21
CA LEU A 39 -0.24 -5.24 -6.55
C LEU A 39 -1.66 -4.73 -6.80
N VAL A 40 -1.85 -3.45 -7.15
CA VAL A 40 -3.17 -2.85 -7.29
C VAL A 40 -3.47 -2.54 -8.77
N PRO A 41 -4.25 -3.40 -9.46
CA PRO A 41 -4.53 -3.24 -10.89
C PRO A 41 -5.50 -2.09 -11.14
N ASP A 42 -6.56 -1.98 -10.35
CA ASP A 42 -7.56 -0.91 -10.43
C ASP A 42 -6.94 0.45 -10.10
N GLU A 43 -7.23 1.46 -10.94
CA GLU A 43 -6.61 2.77 -10.82
C GLU A 43 -7.12 3.56 -9.60
N ASN A 44 -8.43 3.52 -9.33
CA ASN A 44 -9.02 4.23 -8.22
C ASN A 44 -8.51 3.65 -6.89
N LEU A 45 -8.47 2.32 -6.79
CA LEU A 45 -7.91 1.63 -5.64
C LEU A 45 -6.41 1.86 -5.49
N ARG A 46 -5.66 1.96 -6.60
CA ARG A 46 -4.23 2.28 -6.56
C ARG A 46 -3.98 3.68 -6.03
N MET A 47 -4.78 4.66 -6.45
CA MET A 47 -4.73 6.02 -5.92
C MET A 47 -5.11 6.06 -4.44
N TYR A 48 -6.15 5.32 -4.04
CA TYR A 48 -6.53 5.14 -2.64
C TYR A 48 -5.36 4.59 -1.82
N PHE A 49 -4.74 3.50 -2.26
CA PHE A 49 -3.62 2.84 -1.60
C PHE A 49 -2.45 3.81 -1.38
N ILE A 50 -2.08 4.60 -2.41
CA ILE A 50 -0.98 5.56 -2.32
C ILE A 50 -1.31 6.68 -1.31
N ASN A 51 -2.51 7.25 -1.39
CA ASN A 51 -2.92 8.34 -0.50
C ASN A 51 -3.00 7.87 0.95
N LYS A 52 -3.56 6.69 1.20
CA LYS A 52 -3.66 6.11 2.54
C LYS A 52 -2.28 5.80 3.11
N GLY A 53 -1.38 5.23 2.31
CA GLY A 53 0.00 4.97 2.73
C GLY A 53 0.74 6.24 3.14
N LYS A 54 0.58 7.34 2.39
CA LYS A 54 1.15 8.65 2.75
C LYS A 54 0.62 9.15 4.10
N GLN A 55 -0.70 9.08 4.33
CA GLN A 55 -1.31 9.49 5.60
C GLN A 55 -0.75 8.70 6.79
N ILE A 56 -0.56 7.38 6.64
CA ILE A 56 0.00 6.53 7.70
C ILE A 56 1.45 6.93 7.98
N LEU A 57 2.26 7.15 6.94
CA LEU A 57 3.65 7.57 7.08
C LEU A 57 3.78 8.94 7.78
N GLU A 58 2.94 9.91 7.40
CA GLU A 58 2.87 11.22 8.04
C GLU A 58 2.54 11.09 9.53
N ALA A 59 1.57 10.23 9.89
CA ALA A 59 1.21 10.00 11.29
C ALA A 59 2.30 9.30 12.11
N LEU A 60 3.19 8.52 11.48
CA LEU A 60 4.32 7.85 12.13
C LEU A 60 5.54 8.77 12.31
N ALA A 61 5.57 9.92 11.64
CA ALA A 61 6.65 10.91 11.74
C ALA A 61 6.45 11.93 12.88
N VAL A 62 5.32 11.83 13.59
CA VAL A 62 4.93 12.65 14.75
C VAL A 62 5.28 11.90 16.04
#